data_AF-A0A956NWN0-F1
#
_entry.id   AF-A0A956NWN0-F1
#
_cell.length_a   1.000
_cell.length_b   1.000
_cell.length_c   1.000
_cell.angle_alpha   90.00
_cell.angle_beta   90.00
_cell.angle_gamma   90.00
#
_symmetry.space_group_name_H-M   'P 1'
#
loop_
_entity.id
_entity.type
_entity.pdbx_description
1 polymer ?
#
loop_
_entity_poly.entity_id
_entity_poly.type
_entity_poly.pdbx_seq_one_letter_code
_entity_poly.pdbx_strand_id
1 'polypeptide(L)'
;KYVMHVQVVRREEPKPVVQNMQLSSSDFVQADGIAAAARAAAAAGEIPAEAAEAKAPAAAKQQTVVKDEWSKTPRNAPCPCGSGKKFKMCHGATQ
;
A
#
# COMPACT_ATOMS: atom_id res chain seq x y z
N LYS A 1 9.42 60.03 23.08
CA LYS A 1 9.43 58.62 22.62
C LYS A 1 8.24 58.45 21.68
N TYR A 2 8.48 58.34 20.38
CA TYR A 2 7.40 58.21 19.39
C TYR A 2 7.08 56.72 19.19
N VAL A 3 5.79 56.39 19.10
CA VAL A 3 5.32 55.05 18.76
C VAL A 3 4.42 55.20 17.54
N MET A 4 4.74 54.48 16.47
CA MET A 4 3.92 54.42 15.25
C MET A 4 3.11 53.13 15.28
N HIS A 5 1.82 53.22 14.95
CA HIS A 5 0.95 52.06 14.82
C HIS A 5 0.93 51.61 13.35
N VAL A 6 1.52 50.45 13.07
CA VAL A 6 1.45 49.79 11.76
C VAL A 6 0.36 48.72 11.83
N GLN A 7 -0.69 48.87 11.02
CA GLN A 7 -1.69 47.83 10.83
C GLN A 7 -1.36 47.03 9.58
N VAL A 8 -1.10 45.72 9.75
CA VAL A 8 -0.84 44.80 8.64
C VAL A 8 -2.15 44.12 8.26
N VAL A 9 -2.72 44.49 7.12
CA VAL A 9 -3.88 43.80 6.55
C VAL A 9 -3.37 42.67 5.66
N ARG A 10 -3.50 41.41 6.10
CA ARG A 10 -3.26 40.25 5.23
C ARG A 10 -4.51 40.00 4.39
N ARG A 11 -4.37 40.12 3.06
CA ARG A 11 -5.38 39.65 2.12
C ARG A 11 -5.20 38.14 1.97
N GLU A 12 -6.26 37.38 2.19
CA GLU A 12 -6.28 35.95 1.89
C GLU A 12 -6.27 35.76 0.37
N GLU A 13 -5.24 35.08 -0.12
CA GLU A 13 -5.17 34.67 -1.52
C GLU A 13 -6.09 33.46 -1.75
N PRO A 14 -6.82 33.41 -2.87
CA PRO A 14 -7.66 32.26 -3.18
C PRO A 14 -6.79 31.01 -3.36
N LYS A 15 -7.16 29.92 -2.68
CA LYS A 15 -6.43 28.65 -2.77
C LYS A 15 -6.37 28.18 -4.23
N PRO A 16 -5.18 27.80 -4.75
CA PRO A 16 -5.07 27.30 -6.12
C PRO A 16 -5.86 26.01 -6.28
N VAL A 17 -6.77 25.98 -7.25
CA VAL A 17 -7.55 24.79 -7.62
C VAL A 17 -6.69 23.95 -8.56
N VAL A 18 -6.30 22.76 -8.12
CA VAL A 18 -5.55 21.82 -8.95
C VAL A 18 -6.51 21.19 -9.96
N GLN A 19 -6.33 21.48 -11.25
CA GLN A 19 -7.08 20.87 -12.35
C GLN A 19 -6.20 19.81 -13.04
N ASN A 20 -6.81 18.77 -13.62
CA ASN A 20 -6.13 17.66 -14.32
C ASN A 20 -5.36 16.67 -13.42
N MET A 21 -5.90 16.33 -12.26
CA MET A 21 -5.36 15.27 -11.43
C MET A 21 -5.64 13.90 -12.07
N GLN A 22 -4.68 13.38 -12.83
CA GLN A 22 -4.71 12.01 -13.34
C GLN A 22 -4.27 11.05 -12.23
N LEU A 23 -5.18 10.18 -11.80
CA LEU A 23 -4.93 9.10 -10.86
C LEU A 23 -4.52 7.84 -11.62
N SER A 24 -3.21 7.61 -11.75
CA SER A 24 -2.69 6.33 -12.25
C SER A 24 -2.61 5.32 -11.10
N SER A 25 -3.72 4.64 -10.79
CA SER A 25 -3.71 3.53 -9.84
C SER A 25 -3.35 2.23 -10.55
N SER A 26 -2.49 1.42 -9.92
CA SER A 26 -2.14 0.07 -10.36
C SER A 26 -3.32 -0.91 -10.40
N ASP A 27 -4.50 -0.50 -9.93
CA ASP A 27 -5.72 -1.30 -9.98
C ASP A 27 -6.35 -1.35 -11.38
N PHE A 28 -5.94 -0.45 -12.29
CA PHE A 28 -6.38 -0.44 -13.69
C PHE A 28 -5.40 -1.20 -14.60
N VAL A 29 -5.08 -2.43 -14.23
CA VAL A 29 -4.49 -3.38 -15.19
C VAL A 29 -5.66 -3.98 -15.96
N GLN A 30 -5.85 -3.59 -17.23
CA GLN A 30 -6.74 -4.34 -18.13
C GLN A 30 -6.28 -5.80 -18.14
N ALA A 31 -7.04 -6.65 -17.45
CA ALA A 31 -6.81 -8.10 -17.37
C ALA A 31 -6.76 -8.76 -18.76
N ASP A 32 -7.25 -8.07 -19.78
CA ASP A 32 -7.32 -8.54 -21.16
C ASP A 32 -5.98 -8.50 -21.89
N GLY A 33 -5.02 -7.67 -21.48
CA GLY A 33 -3.74 -7.53 -22.21
C GLY A 33 -2.92 -8.82 -22.20
N ILE A 34 -2.92 -9.51 -21.05
CA ILE A 34 -2.20 -10.76 -20.84
C ILE A 34 -2.90 -11.91 -21.57
N ALA A 35 -4.24 -11.94 -21.54
CA ALA A 35 -5.04 -12.94 -22.24
C ALA A 35 -4.96 -12.77 -23.77
N ALA A 36 -4.91 -11.52 -24.28
CA ALA A 36 -4.72 -11.24 -25.70
C ALA A 36 -3.33 -11.68 -26.18
N ALA A 37 -2.29 -11.39 -25.41
CA ALA A 37 -0.93 -11.84 -25.71
C ALA A 37 -0.81 -13.38 -25.69
N ALA A 38 -1.43 -14.06 -24.72
CA ALA A 38 -1.44 -15.51 -24.64
C ALA A 38 -2.15 -16.16 -25.85
N ARG A 39 -3.29 -15.60 -26.29
CA ARG A 39 -3.99 -16.08 -27.50
C ARG A 39 -3.15 -15.89 -28.77
N ALA A 40 -2.43 -14.76 -28.88
CA ALA A 40 -1.54 -14.52 -30.00
C ALA A 40 -0.35 -15.49 -30.03
N ALA A 41 0.27 -15.75 -28.88
CA ALA A 41 1.39 -16.70 -28.75
C ALA A 41 0.95 -18.15 -29.01
N ALA A 42 -0.27 -18.54 -28.61
CA ALA A 42 -0.84 -19.85 -28.96
C ALA A 42 -1.17 -19.96 -30.46
N ALA A 43 -1.69 -18.89 -31.08
CA ALA A 43 -1.90 -18.85 -32.52
C ALA A 43 -0.57 -18.94 -33.32
N ALA A 44 0.52 -18.44 -32.74
CA ALA A 44 1.89 -18.56 -33.28
C ALA A 44 2.57 -19.91 -32.97
N GLY A 45 1.95 -20.79 -32.17
CA GLY A 45 2.50 -22.09 -31.80
C GLY A 45 3.64 -22.04 -30.78
N GLU A 46 3.89 -20.88 -30.15
CA GLU A 46 4.96 -20.69 -29.16
C GLU A 46 4.61 -21.27 -27.79
N ILE A 47 3.31 -21.45 -27.53
CA ILE A 47 2.76 -22.10 -26.33
C ILE A 47 1.58 -23.00 -26.68
N PRO A 48 1.37 -24.11 -25.95
CA PRO A 48 0.25 -25.02 -26.19
C PRO A 48 -1.10 -24.29 -26.01
N ALA A 49 -2.07 -24.55 -26.88
CA ALA A 49 -3.38 -23.90 -26.88
C ALA A 49 -4.12 -24.02 -25.53
N GLU A 50 -3.96 -25.15 -24.84
CA GLU A 50 -4.46 -25.39 -23.48
C GLU A 50 -3.95 -24.36 -22.45
N ALA A 51 -2.72 -23.84 -22.64
CA ALA A 51 -2.12 -22.83 -21.76
C ALA A 51 -2.64 -21.41 -22.05
N ALA A 52 -3.19 -21.15 -23.24
CA ALA A 52 -3.85 -19.88 -23.56
C ALA A 52 -5.27 -19.78 -23.00
N GLU A 53 -5.90 -20.91 -22.65
CA GLU A 53 -7.18 -21.00 -21.98
C GLU A 53 -7.07 -21.13 -20.45
N ALA A 54 -5.89 -20.90 -19.88
CA ALA A 54 -5.70 -20.89 -18.44
C ALA A 54 -6.67 -19.88 -17.80
N LYS A 55 -7.75 -20.43 -17.21
CA LYS A 55 -8.69 -19.71 -16.37
C LYS A 55 -7.88 -18.81 -15.47
N ALA A 56 -8.17 -17.50 -15.54
CA ALA A 56 -7.65 -16.53 -14.59
C ALA A 56 -7.69 -17.18 -13.21
N PRO A 57 -6.55 -17.27 -12.48
CA PRO A 57 -6.60 -17.77 -11.13
C PRO A 57 -7.63 -16.90 -10.43
N ALA A 58 -8.76 -17.50 -10.04
CA ALA A 58 -9.84 -16.82 -9.36
C ALA A 58 -9.18 -16.00 -8.28
N ALA A 59 -9.26 -14.66 -8.39
CA ALA A 59 -8.47 -13.72 -7.62
C ALA A 59 -8.43 -14.21 -6.17
N ALA A 60 -7.32 -14.87 -5.82
CA ALA A 60 -7.14 -15.40 -4.49
C ALA A 60 -7.02 -14.14 -3.66
N LYS A 61 -8.13 -13.73 -3.05
CA LYS A 61 -8.19 -12.57 -2.15
C LYS A 61 -7.00 -12.77 -1.22
N GLN A 62 -6.00 -11.90 -1.35
CA GLN A 62 -4.77 -12.03 -0.59
C GLN A 62 -5.19 -12.15 0.87
N GLN A 63 -5.00 -13.34 1.44
CA GLN A 63 -5.37 -13.56 2.82
C GLN A 63 -4.44 -12.70 3.64
N THR A 64 -5.01 -11.72 4.35
CA THR A 64 -4.26 -10.87 5.25
C THR A 64 -3.74 -11.74 6.37
N VAL A 65 -2.45 -12.08 6.33
CA VAL A 65 -1.78 -12.78 7.43
C VAL A 65 -1.74 -11.80 8.61
N VAL A 66 -2.67 -11.98 9.55
CA VAL A 66 -2.64 -11.27 10.82
C VAL A 66 -1.45 -11.85 11.60
N LYS A 67 -0.32 -11.14 11.56
CA LYS A 67 0.83 -11.46 12.40
C LYS A 67 0.38 -11.49 13.86
N ASP A 68 0.80 -12.52 14.58
CA ASP A 68 0.51 -12.66 16.00
C ASP A 68 0.93 -11.39 16.75
N GLU A 69 0.20 -11.06 17.82
CA GLU A 69 0.49 -9.91 18.69
C GLU A 69 1.95 -9.90 19.18
N TRP A 70 2.55 -11.08 19.30
CA TRP A 70 3.95 -11.29 19.65
C TRP A 70 4.95 -10.86 18.58
N SER A 71 4.61 -11.01 17.30
CA SER A 71 5.45 -10.58 16.17
C SER A 71 5.28 -9.09 15.87
N LYS A 72 4.13 -8.52 16.26
CA LYS A 72 3.80 -7.10 16.07
C LYS A 72 4.26 -6.20 17.23
N THR A 73 4.57 -6.77 18.40
CA THR A 73 5.03 -6.03 19.57
C THR A 73 6.46 -5.50 19.34
N PRO A 74 6.68 -4.17 19.35
CA PRO A 74 8.02 -3.62 19.17
C PRO A 74 8.91 -3.91 20.39
N ARG A 75 10.22 -4.10 20.17
CA ARG A 75 11.23 -4.47 21.19
C ARG A 75 11.19 -3.62 22.47
N ASN A 76 10.79 -2.35 22.40
CA ASN A 76 10.74 -1.45 23.56
C ASN A 76 9.36 -1.31 24.21
N ALA A 77 8.27 -1.85 23.65
CA ALA A 77 6.93 -1.79 24.23
C ALA A 77 6.80 -2.69 25.46
N PRO A 78 5.78 -2.48 26.32
CA PRO A 78 5.44 -3.42 27.38
C PRO A 78 5.17 -4.81 26.81
N CYS A 79 5.72 -5.84 27.44
CA CYS A 79 5.55 -7.21 26.98
C CYS A 79 4.08 -7.66 27.20
N PRO A 80 3.42 -8.25 26.19
CA PRO A 80 2.02 -8.68 26.28
C PRO A 80 1.77 -9.81 27.30
N CYS A 81 2.83 -10.39 27.89
CA CYS A 81 2.70 -11.33 29.01
C CYS A 81 2.31 -10.67 30.35
N GLY A 82 2.17 -9.35 30.41
CA GLY A 82 1.78 -8.62 31.63
C GLY A 82 2.90 -8.45 32.67
N SER A 83 4.14 -8.81 32.35
CA SER A 83 5.28 -8.72 33.28
C SER A 83 5.74 -7.28 33.60
N GLY A 84 5.19 -6.27 32.93
CA GLY A 84 5.61 -4.86 33.07
C GLY A 84 7.01 -4.55 32.51
N LYS A 85 7.74 -5.55 32.00
CA LYS A 85 9.07 -5.39 31.38
C LYS A 85 8.94 -5.05 29.90
N LYS A 86 9.94 -4.37 29.33
CA LYS A 86 10.03 -4.14 27.87
C LYS A 86 10.15 -5.48 27.14
N PHE A 87 9.54 -5.60 25.95
CA PHE A 87 9.51 -6.85 25.18
C PHE A 87 10.90 -7.48 25.00
N LYS A 88 11.92 -6.69 24.66
CA LYS A 88 13.32 -7.11 24.52
C LYS A 88 13.97 -7.65 25.80
N MET A 89 13.41 -7.36 26.98
CA MET A 89 13.91 -7.82 28.27
C MET A 89 13.06 -8.97 28.84
N CYS A 90 12.19 -9.54 28.01
CA CYS A 90 11.28 -10.62 28.36
C CYS A 90 11.22 -11.62 27.19
N HIS A 91 10.06 -11.86 26.60
CA HIS A 91 9.88 -12.82 25.50
C HIS A 91 10.57 -12.41 24.18
N GLY A 92 10.97 -11.15 24.03
CA GLY A 92 11.76 -10.66 22.90
C GLY A 92 13.27 -10.65 23.13
N ALA A 93 13.77 -11.26 24.23
CA ALA A 93 15.20 -11.35 24.53
C ALA A 93 15.93 -12.40 23.68
N THR A 94 15.21 -13.46 23.27
CA THR A 94 15.71 -14.53 22.40
C THR A 94 15.28 -14.38 20.95
N GLN A 95 14.47 -13.36 20.64
CA GLN A 95 14.18 -12.96 19.26
C GLN A 95 15.30 -12.06 18.71
#